data_AF-A0A9W6Q010-F1
#
_entry.id   AF-A0A9W6Q010-F1
#
_cell.length_a   1.000
_cell.length_b   1.000
_cell.length_c   1.000
_cell.angle_alpha   90.00
_cell.angle_beta   90.00
_cell.angle_gamma   90.00
#
_symmetry.space_group_name_H-M   'P 1'
#
loop_
_entity.id
_entity.type
_entity.pdbx_description
1 polymer ?
#
loop_
_entity_poly.entity_id
_entity_poly.type
_entity_poly.pdbx_seq_one_letter_code
_entity_poly.pdbx_strand_id
1 'polypeptide(L)'
;MSRNSRGPLAVVRLALSAALACGAVQAPAAQAAQTTARGQVCMFTYPYSRDALAGHVAWAFQTGPNRWTFGSYSKRPMWKSGWTTSAMISKFRRMGYDGYRCKWTHQRRASAATATWQRLRRTPYRLWTNNCLTVSVAVFRSYSRELRSLPSASGTLPRRYYDRTLPRYGFGKNHRLR
;
A
#
# COMPACT_ATOMS: atom_id res chain seq x y z
N MET A 1 60.08 -40.76 -4.86
CA MET A 1 58.86 -40.79 -5.70
C MET A 1 58.81 -39.47 -6.48
N SER A 2 59.57 -39.37 -7.57
CA SER A 2 59.12 -39.51 -8.98
C SER A 2 58.20 -38.37 -9.39
N ARG A 3 58.72 -37.26 -9.93
CA ARG A 3 59.24 -37.01 -11.30
C ARG A 3 58.21 -37.18 -12.42
N ASN A 4 58.24 -36.15 -13.26
CA ASN A 4 58.05 -36.16 -14.71
C ASN A 4 56.60 -36.28 -15.18
N SER A 5 56.17 -35.67 -16.29
CA SER A 5 56.69 -34.70 -17.26
C SER A 5 55.60 -34.67 -18.31
N ARG A 6 55.39 -33.56 -19.01
CA ARG A 6 55.42 -33.48 -20.48
C ARG A 6 54.92 -32.12 -20.93
N GLY A 7 55.79 -31.47 -21.70
CA GLY A 7 55.60 -30.17 -22.29
C GLY A 7 54.74 -30.21 -23.56
N PRO A 8 54.90 -29.17 -24.39
CA PRO A 8 53.85 -28.62 -25.25
C PRO A 8 53.81 -29.29 -26.63
N LEU A 9 52.74 -29.03 -27.40
CA LEU A 9 52.80 -28.59 -28.79
C LEU A 9 51.38 -28.36 -29.36
N ALA A 10 51.23 -27.15 -29.92
CA ALA A 10 50.29 -26.64 -30.91
C ALA A 10 49.14 -27.53 -31.44
N VAL A 11 47.94 -26.95 -31.50
CA VAL A 11 47.22 -26.77 -32.78
C VAL A 11 46.43 -25.46 -32.73
N VAL A 12 46.80 -24.51 -33.58
CA VAL A 12 46.00 -23.35 -33.98
C VAL A 12 44.79 -23.86 -34.76
N ARG A 13 43.57 -23.49 -34.35
CA ARG A 13 42.41 -23.45 -35.25
C ARG A 13 41.75 -22.07 -35.14
N LEU A 14 42.08 -21.23 -36.11
CA LEU A 14 41.16 -20.20 -36.57
C LEU A 14 39.88 -20.89 -37.06
N ALA A 15 38.76 -20.58 -36.44
CA ALA A 15 37.45 -20.75 -37.06
C ALA A 15 36.74 -19.41 -36.98
N LEU A 16 36.90 -18.65 -38.06
CA LEU A 16 36.18 -17.43 -38.36
C LEU A 16 34.70 -17.78 -38.49
N SER A 17 33.90 -17.54 -37.44
CA SER A 17 32.45 -17.63 -37.53
C SER A 17 31.90 -16.23 -37.77
N ALA A 18 31.86 -15.84 -39.05
CA ALA A 18 31.06 -14.71 -39.51
C ALA A 18 29.59 -15.14 -39.51
N ALA A 19 28.93 -15.00 -38.35
CA ALA A 19 27.47 -15.11 -38.28
C ALA A 19 26.88 -13.73 -38.60
N LEU A 20 26.09 -13.69 -39.69
CA LEU A 20 25.42 -12.52 -40.20
C LEU A 20 24.70 -11.74 -39.09
N ALA A 21 25.03 -10.45 -38.99
CA ALA A 21 24.26 -9.48 -38.26
C ALA A 21 22.91 -9.25 -38.97
N CYS A 22 21.93 -10.10 -38.71
CA CYS A 22 20.54 -9.74 -38.90
C CYS A 22 20.19 -8.68 -37.85
N GLY A 23 20.29 -7.42 -38.23
CA GLY A 23 19.79 -6.29 -37.45
C GLY A 23 18.28 -6.46 -37.24
N ALA A 24 17.91 -7.07 -36.12
CA ALA A 24 16.55 -6.94 -35.61
C ALA A 24 16.38 -5.47 -35.27
N VAL A 25 15.66 -4.74 -36.13
CA VAL A 25 15.10 -3.43 -35.80
C VAL A 25 14.21 -3.68 -34.57
N GLN A 26 14.77 -3.46 -33.38
CA GLN A 26 13.98 -3.42 -32.15
C GLN A 26 13.11 -2.18 -32.26
N ALA A 27 11.89 -2.36 -32.78
CA ALA A 27 10.84 -1.38 -32.60
C ALA A 27 10.83 -1.01 -31.10
N PRO A 28 10.85 0.29 -30.75
CA PRO A 28 10.77 0.68 -29.35
C PRO A 28 9.51 0.02 -28.79
N ALA A 29 9.69 -0.86 -27.80
CA ALA A 29 8.58 -1.43 -27.07
C ALA A 29 7.78 -0.25 -26.54
N ALA A 30 6.62 0.02 -27.15
CA ALA A 30 5.70 1.01 -26.65
C ALA A 30 5.39 0.58 -25.21
N GLN A 31 5.99 1.25 -24.22
CA GLN A 31 5.53 1.12 -22.86
C GLN A 31 4.08 1.58 -22.89
N ALA A 32 3.16 0.63 -22.95
CA ALA A 32 1.75 0.88 -22.82
C ALA A 32 1.62 1.74 -21.56
N ALA A 33 1.27 3.02 -21.75
CA ALA A 33 1.02 3.92 -20.66
C ALA A 33 -0.08 3.25 -19.85
N GLN A 34 0.29 2.64 -18.72
CA GLN A 34 -0.68 2.08 -17.80
C GLN A 34 -1.50 3.26 -17.32
N THR A 35 -2.65 3.49 -17.98
CA THR A 35 -3.69 4.40 -17.51
C THR A 35 -3.92 3.99 -16.07
N THR A 36 -3.40 4.80 -15.14
CA THR A 36 -3.33 4.35 -13.77
C THR A 36 -4.76 4.30 -13.29
N ALA A 37 -5.29 3.09 -13.10
CA ALA A 37 -6.70 2.94 -12.76
C ALA A 37 -6.98 3.81 -11.52
N ARG A 38 -8.06 4.60 -11.58
CA ARG A 38 -8.47 5.42 -10.45
C ARG A 38 -8.76 4.50 -9.25
N GLY A 39 -8.45 5.01 -8.08
CA GLY A 39 -8.62 4.29 -6.82
C GLY A 39 -9.43 5.10 -5.84
N GLN A 40 -9.71 4.51 -4.69
CA GLN A 40 -10.33 5.21 -3.57
C GLN A 40 -9.72 4.68 -2.28
N VAL A 41 -9.51 5.59 -1.33
CA VAL A 41 -9.17 5.25 0.05
C VAL A 41 -10.26 5.75 0.98
N CYS A 42 -10.48 5.04 2.08
CA CYS A 42 -11.41 5.46 3.12
C CYS A 42 -10.77 5.29 4.49
N MET A 43 -10.88 6.32 5.33
CA MET A 43 -10.58 6.19 6.76
C MET A 43 -11.91 5.96 7.49
N PHE A 44 -11.91 5.03 8.44
CA PHE A 44 -13.04 4.77 9.33
C PHE A 44 -12.68 5.29 10.71
N THR A 45 -13.64 5.88 11.42
CA THR A 45 -13.45 6.37 12.79
C THR A 45 -14.30 5.58 13.77
N TYR A 46 -13.74 5.36 14.95
CA TYR A 46 -14.39 4.75 16.09
C TYR A 46 -14.69 5.84 17.13
N PRO A 47 -15.87 5.81 17.78
CA PRO A 47 -16.28 6.85 18.72
C PRO A 47 -15.36 6.90 19.95
N TYR A 48 -15.28 8.08 20.57
CA TYR A 48 -14.72 8.21 21.92
C TYR A 48 -15.65 7.53 22.92
N SER A 49 -15.44 6.26 23.19
CA SER A 49 -15.90 5.57 24.39
C SER A 49 -15.41 4.12 24.37
N ARG A 50 -14.95 3.68 25.54
CA ARG A 50 -14.62 2.30 25.95
C ARG A 50 -13.14 1.85 25.83
N ASP A 51 -12.43 2.01 24.71
CA ASP A 51 -11.12 1.32 24.55
C ASP A 51 -9.92 2.15 24.03
N ALA A 52 -10.09 3.44 23.75
CA ALA A 52 -8.98 4.29 23.31
C ALA A 52 -9.21 5.75 23.73
N LEU A 53 -8.52 6.20 24.79
CA LEU A 53 -8.49 7.60 25.22
C LEU A 53 -8.09 8.59 24.10
N ALA A 54 -7.43 8.10 23.04
CA ALA A 54 -7.05 8.87 21.86
C ALA A 54 -8.02 8.75 20.66
N GLY A 55 -9.03 7.86 20.74
CA GLY A 55 -9.82 7.41 19.61
C GLY A 55 -9.13 6.31 18.80
N HIS A 56 -9.84 5.73 17.82
CA HIS A 56 -9.28 4.71 16.93
C HIS A 56 -9.71 4.97 15.48
N VAL A 57 -8.83 4.63 14.54
CA VAL A 57 -9.13 4.70 13.10
C VAL A 57 -8.71 3.42 12.40
N ALA A 58 -9.42 3.13 11.31
CA ALA A 58 -9.08 2.08 10.37
C ALA A 58 -8.86 2.67 8.98
N TRP A 59 -8.23 1.87 8.12
CA TRP A 59 -7.95 2.22 6.74
C TRP A 59 -8.62 1.22 5.80
N ALA A 60 -8.95 1.69 4.61
CA ALA A 60 -9.35 0.87 3.48
C ALA A 60 -8.84 1.50 2.18
N PHE A 61 -8.50 0.66 1.21
CA PHE A 61 -8.16 1.10 -0.15
C PHE A 61 -8.71 0.11 -1.19
N GLN A 62 -9.13 0.64 -2.34
CA GLN A 62 -9.62 -0.19 -3.44
C GLN A 62 -8.47 -0.97 -4.07
N THR A 63 -8.68 -2.27 -4.27
CA THR A 63 -7.83 -3.15 -5.07
C THR A 63 -8.38 -3.36 -6.48
N GLY A 64 -9.67 -3.09 -6.68
CA GLY A 64 -10.38 -3.25 -7.95
C GLY A 64 -11.75 -2.58 -7.90
N PRO A 65 -12.53 -2.59 -9.00
CA PRO A 65 -13.93 -2.17 -8.97
C PRO A 65 -14.70 -2.96 -7.91
N ASN A 66 -15.31 -2.26 -6.95
CA ASN A 66 -16.00 -2.86 -5.81
C ASN A 66 -15.20 -3.96 -5.07
N ARG A 67 -13.87 -3.81 -5.00
CA ARG A 67 -12.97 -4.72 -4.29
C ARG A 67 -12.04 -3.93 -3.40
N TRP A 68 -11.96 -4.32 -2.13
CA TRP A 68 -11.28 -3.56 -1.09
C TRP A 68 -10.34 -4.43 -0.28
N THR A 69 -9.21 -3.84 0.10
CA THR A 69 -8.40 -4.28 1.24
C THR A 69 -8.59 -3.27 2.35
N PHE A 70 -8.82 -3.75 3.56
CA PHE A 70 -9.06 -2.90 4.72
C PHE A 70 -8.50 -3.53 5.99
N GLY A 71 -8.29 -2.71 6.99
CA GLY A 71 -7.79 -3.16 8.27
C GLY A 71 -7.77 -2.09 9.33
N SER A 72 -7.43 -2.52 10.53
CA SER A 72 -7.14 -1.66 11.66
C SER A 72 -5.88 -2.15 12.35
N TYR A 73 -5.15 -1.22 12.95
CA TYR A 73 -3.89 -1.54 13.61
C TYR A 73 -3.98 -1.23 15.11
N SER A 74 -3.77 -2.24 15.93
CA SER A 74 -3.81 -2.20 17.39
C SER A 74 -2.84 -3.26 17.95
N LYS A 75 -2.90 -3.56 19.25
CA LYS A 75 -2.21 -4.74 19.82
C LYS A 75 -2.63 -6.06 19.14
N ARG A 76 -3.84 -6.11 18.57
CA ARG A 76 -4.38 -7.24 17.79
C ARG A 76 -4.81 -6.74 16.41
N PRO A 77 -3.87 -6.58 15.47
CA PRO A 77 -4.16 -6.03 14.16
C PRO A 77 -5.15 -6.92 13.39
N MET A 78 -6.06 -6.30 12.63
CA MET A 78 -7.00 -7.02 11.77
C MET A 78 -6.91 -6.51 10.34
N TRP A 79 -7.06 -7.43 9.38
CA TRP A 79 -7.17 -7.05 7.97
C TRP A 79 -7.94 -8.11 7.17
N LYS A 80 -8.54 -7.67 6.07
CA LYS A 80 -9.18 -8.52 5.06
C LYS A 80 -8.95 -7.90 3.67
N SER A 81 -9.00 -8.73 2.64
CA SER A 81 -8.83 -8.34 1.24
C SER A 81 -9.86 -9.02 0.35
N GLY A 82 -10.17 -8.42 -0.79
CA GLY A 82 -11.09 -8.96 -1.80
C GLY A 82 -12.57 -8.74 -1.51
N TRP A 83 -12.91 -7.96 -0.48
CA TRP A 83 -14.30 -7.76 -0.06
C TRP A 83 -14.98 -6.67 -0.87
N THR A 84 -16.31 -6.78 -1.00
CA THR A 84 -17.14 -5.73 -1.59
C THR A 84 -17.27 -4.53 -0.67
N THR A 85 -17.66 -3.38 -1.23
CA THR A 85 -17.91 -2.15 -0.48
C THR A 85 -18.92 -2.38 0.64
N SER A 86 -20.06 -3.02 0.34
CA SER A 86 -21.11 -3.33 1.31
C SER A 86 -20.61 -4.27 2.41
N ALA A 87 -19.83 -5.30 2.06
CA ALA A 87 -19.29 -6.23 3.05
C ALA A 87 -18.27 -5.55 3.99
N MET A 88 -17.40 -4.70 3.45
CA MET A 88 -16.44 -3.90 4.21
C MET A 88 -17.15 -2.94 5.17
N ILE A 89 -18.11 -2.16 4.67
CA ILE A 89 -18.90 -1.21 5.48
C ILE A 89 -19.64 -1.95 6.60
N SER A 90 -20.30 -3.05 6.25
CA SER A 90 -21.05 -3.90 7.20
C SER A 90 -20.13 -4.47 8.29
N LYS A 91 -18.89 -4.85 7.96
CA LYS A 91 -17.89 -5.29 8.93
C LYS A 91 -17.49 -4.18 9.88
N PHE A 92 -17.15 -2.99 9.39
CA PHE A 92 -16.77 -1.86 10.26
C PHE A 92 -17.91 -1.42 11.17
N ARG A 93 -19.15 -1.40 10.67
CA ARG A 93 -20.34 -1.13 11.49
C ARG A 93 -20.48 -2.13 12.63
N ARG A 94 -20.38 -3.45 12.36
CA ARG A 94 -20.42 -4.49 13.41
C ARG A 94 -19.27 -4.39 14.41
N MET A 95 -18.15 -3.82 14.00
CA MET A 95 -17.01 -3.57 14.89
C MET A 95 -17.17 -2.31 15.73
N GLY A 96 -18.26 -1.54 15.58
CA GLY A 96 -18.58 -0.38 16.39
C GLY A 96 -18.10 0.97 15.86
N TYR A 97 -17.47 1.00 14.67
CA TYR A 97 -17.11 2.25 13.98
C TYR A 97 -18.37 3.08 13.69
N ASP A 98 -18.29 4.40 13.89
CA ASP A 98 -19.43 5.32 13.81
C ASP A 98 -19.45 6.12 12.50
N GLY A 99 -18.35 6.17 11.75
CA GLY A 99 -18.34 6.80 10.43
C GLY A 99 -17.11 6.52 9.57
N TYR A 100 -17.17 6.97 8.32
CA TYR A 100 -16.04 6.93 7.40
C TYR A 100 -16.02 8.11 6.41
N ARG A 101 -14.82 8.47 5.95
CA ARG A 101 -14.58 9.48 4.90
C ARG A 101 -13.71 8.87 3.82
N CYS A 102 -14.06 9.12 2.57
CA CYS A 102 -13.32 8.61 1.42
C CYS A 102 -12.73 9.72 0.56
N LYS A 103 -11.66 9.38 -0.16
CA LYS A 103 -11.05 10.23 -1.19
C LYS A 103 -10.79 9.40 -2.44
N TRP A 104 -11.28 9.90 -3.57
CA TRP A 104 -10.90 9.37 -4.88
C TRP A 104 -9.47 9.77 -5.21
N THR A 105 -8.73 8.85 -5.81
CA THR A 105 -7.35 9.04 -6.23
C THR A 105 -7.19 8.82 -7.73
N HIS A 106 -6.24 9.53 -8.33
CA HIS A 106 -5.89 9.33 -9.74
C HIS A 106 -5.09 8.03 -9.98
N GLN A 107 -4.63 7.39 -8.90
CA GLN A 107 -3.83 6.17 -8.96
C GLN A 107 -4.36 5.12 -7.99
N ARG A 108 -4.28 3.85 -8.38
CA ARG A 108 -4.56 2.68 -7.55
C ARG A 108 -3.29 1.86 -7.35
N ARG A 109 -2.39 2.28 -6.46
CA ARG A 109 -1.16 1.53 -6.12
C ARG A 109 -1.43 0.53 -5.00
N ALA A 110 -2.39 -0.37 -5.24
CA ALA A 110 -2.87 -1.33 -4.25
C ALA A 110 -1.78 -2.29 -3.74
N SER A 111 -0.84 -2.70 -4.61
CA SER A 111 0.31 -3.52 -4.23
C SER A 111 1.25 -2.78 -3.26
N ALA A 112 1.55 -1.51 -3.53
CA ALA A 112 2.40 -0.68 -2.67
C ALA A 112 1.77 -0.45 -1.28
N ALA A 113 0.47 -0.19 -1.23
CA ALA A 113 -0.29 -0.08 0.01
C ALA A 113 -0.31 -1.39 0.80
N THR A 114 -0.51 -2.52 0.11
CA THR A 114 -0.47 -3.85 0.71
C THR A 114 0.90 -4.16 1.31
N ALA A 115 1.99 -3.94 0.56
CA ALA A 115 3.35 -4.15 1.04
C ALA A 115 3.67 -3.27 2.26
N THR A 116 3.21 -2.02 2.26
CA THR A 116 3.35 -1.09 3.39
C THR A 116 2.68 -1.64 4.65
N TRP A 117 1.42 -2.09 4.54
CA TRP A 117 0.71 -2.72 5.65
C TRP A 117 1.42 -3.99 6.14
N GLN A 118 1.81 -4.88 5.24
CA GLN A 118 2.47 -6.14 5.58
C GLN A 118 3.79 -5.95 6.33
N ARG A 119 4.53 -4.87 6.03
CA ARG A 119 5.72 -4.47 6.77
C ARG A 119 5.37 -3.92 8.15
N LEU A 120 4.48 -2.93 8.23
CA LEU A 120 4.15 -2.24 9.48
C LEU A 120 3.40 -3.12 10.48
N ARG A 121 2.64 -4.14 10.03
CA ARG A 121 1.96 -5.05 10.95
C ARG A 121 2.91 -5.92 11.78
N ARG A 122 4.18 -6.05 11.34
CA ARG A 122 5.23 -6.83 12.01
C ARG A 122 5.97 -6.01 13.06
N THR A 123 5.79 -4.70 13.10
CA THR A 123 6.42 -3.85 14.12
C THR A 123 5.53 -3.78 15.37
N PRO A 124 6.10 -3.58 16.59
CA PRO A 124 5.31 -3.47 17.82
C PRO A 124 4.46 -2.20 17.85
N TYR A 125 3.26 -2.27 18.41
CA TYR A 125 2.39 -1.10 18.61
C TYR A 125 3.04 -0.10 19.57
N ARG A 126 3.13 1.16 19.14
CA ARG A 126 3.61 2.29 19.94
C ARG A 126 2.61 3.43 19.83
N LEU A 127 2.10 3.90 20.97
CA LEU A 127 1.00 4.87 21.03
C LEU A 127 1.26 6.13 20.20
N TRP A 128 2.51 6.59 20.08
CA TRP A 128 2.84 7.88 19.44
C TRP A 128 3.49 7.78 18.05
N THR A 129 4.00 6.60 17.66
CA THR A 129 4.84 6.45 16.47
C THR A 129 4.42 5.30 15.57
N ASN A 130 3.87 4.22 16.12
CA ASN A 130 3.37 3.07 15.37
C ASN A 130 2.00 2.66 15.91
N ASN A 131 0.98 3.43 15.55
CA ASN A 131 -0.38 3.29 16.05
C ASN A 131 -1.39 3.18 14.88
N CYS A 132 -2.68 3.09 15.21
CA CYS A 132 -3.75 3.01 14.22
C CYS A 132 -3.71 4.13 13.17
N LEU A 133 -3.41 5.36 13.57
CA LEU A 133 -3.37 6.52 12.69
C LEU A 133 -2.09 6.55 11.85
N THR A 134 -0.91 6.34 12.45
CA THR A 134 0.36 6.40 11.71
C THR A 134 0.43 5.30 10.64
N VAL A 135 -0.05 4.10 10.95
CA VAL A 135 -0.15 3.02 9.97
C VAL A 135 -1.16 3.35 8.87
N SER A 136 -2.34 3.86 9.22
CA SER A 136 -3.36 4.25 8.22
C SER A 136 -2.84 5.30 7.24
N VAL A 137 -2.18 6.35 7.75
CA VAL A 137 -1.60 7.42 6.92
C VAL A 137 -0.45 6.90 6.07
N ALA A 138 0.41 6.00 6.60
CA ALA A 138 1.46 5.38 5.82
C ALA A 138 0.91 4.54 4.65
N VAL A 139 -0.16 3.76 4.88
CA VAL A 139 -0.86 3.00 3.84
C VAL A 139 -1.45 3.93 2.77
N PHE A 140 -2.04 5.05 3.16
CA PHE A 140 -2.58 6.03 2.20
C PHE A 140 -1.47 6.69 1.38
N ARG A 141 -0.39 7.15 2.02
CA ARG A 141 0.75 7.78 1.34
C ARG A 141 1.44 6.85 0.34
N SER A 142 1.40 5.53 0.53
CA SER A 142 1.92 4.56 -0.44
C SER A 142 0.91 4.19 -1.53
N TYR A 143 -0.39 4.31 -1.28
CA TYR A 143 -1.46 4.00 -2.24
C TYR A 143 -1.53 4.95 -3.44
N SER A 144 -1.24 6.24 -3.27
CA SER A 144 -1.23 7.21 -4.38
C SER A 144 -0.23 8.33 -4.12
N ARG A 145 0.38 8.87 -5.19
CA ARG A 145 1.31 10.00 -5.10
C ARG A 145 0.66 11.23 -4.48
N GLU A 146 -0.59 11.52 -4.81
CA GLU A 146 -1.32 12.68 -4.28
C GLU A 146 -1.53 12.60 -2.76
N LEU A 147 -1.53 11.40 -2.17
CA LEU A 147 -1.73 11.20 -0.74
C LEU A 147 -0.44 11.38 0.06
N ARG A 148 0.71 11.53 -0.61
CA ARG A 148 2.01 11.79 0.06
C ARG A 148 2.03 13.10 0.83
N SER A 149 1.23 14.08 0.41
CA SER A 149 1.10 15.40 1.04
C SER A 149 0.26 15.38 2.32
N LEU A 150 -0.44 14.27 2.63
CA LEU A 150 -1.10 14.12 3.93
C LEU A 150 -0.08 14.38 5.03
N PRO A 151 -0.39 15.19 6.06
CA PRO A 151 0.57 15.55 7.09
C PRO A 151 0.85 14.36 8.01
N SER A 152 1.92 14.48 8.80
CA SER A 152 2.31 13.41 9.73
C SER A 152 1.17 13.10 10.71
N ALA A 153 1.02 11.83 11.03
CA ALA A 153 0.09 11.32 12.01
C ALA A 153 0.69 11.27 13.44
N SER A 154 2.01 11.46 13.58
CA SER A 154 2.66 11.39 14.88
C SER A 154 2.20 12.56 15.76
N GLY A 155 1.99 12.28 17.05
CA GLY A 155 1.51 13.26 18.03
C GLY A 155 0.06 13.73 17.82
N THR A 156 -0.66 13.24 16.82
CA THR A 156 -2.04 13.65 16.55
C THR A 156 -3.03 12.59 17.01
N LEU A 157 -4.11 13.01 17.66
CA LEU A 157 -5.21 12.13 18.03
C LEU A 157 -5.96 11.64 16.78
N PRO A 158 -6.21 10.32 16.63
CA PRO A 158 -6.97 9.74 15.53
C PRO A 158 -8.23 10.50 15.13
N ARG A 159 -9.11 10.84 16.09
CA ARG A 159 -10.36 11.56 15.80
C ARG A 159 -10.11 12.99 15.32
N ARG A 160 -9.14 13.70 15.92
CA ARG A 160 -8.76 15.05 15.48
C ARG A 160 -8.24 15.05 14.04
N TYR A 161 -7.40 14.07 13.69
CA TYR A 161 -6.91 13.92 12.32
C TYR A 161 -8.07 13.65 11.34
N TYR A 162 -8.96 12.74 11.72
CA TYR A 162 -10.13 12.38 10.94
C TYR A 162 -11.07 13.57 10.68
N ASP A 163 -11.40 14.34 11.72
CA ASP A 163 -12.39 15.42 11.63
C ASP A 163 -11.81 16.74 11.08
N ARG A 164 -10.56 17.06 11.39
CA ARG A 164 -9.96 18.37 11.04
C ARG A 164 -8.92 18.31 9.92
N THR A 165 -8.19 17.21 9.81
CA THR A 165 -7.12 17.09 8.80
C THR A 165 -7.68 16.56 7.49
N LEU A 166 -8.29 15.38 7.48
CA LEU A 166 -8.72 14.73 6.23
C LEU A 166 -9.55 15.62 5.30
N PRO A 167 -10.55 16.41 5.77
CA PRO A 167 -11.34 17.27 4.89
C PRO A 167 -10.50 18.30 4.13
N ARG A 168 -9.45 18.84 4.76
CA ARG A 168 -8.53 19.81 4.14
C ARG A 168 -7.68 19.21 3.03
N TYR A 169 -7.58 17.88 2.97
CA TYR A 169 -6.84 17.15 1.94
C TYR A 169 -7.79 16.46 0.94
N GLY A 170 -9.04 16.91 0.85
CA GLY A 170 -10.01 16.47 -0.14
C GLY A 170 -10.63 15.10 0.14
N PHE A 171 -10.64 14.65 1.39
CA PHE A 171 -11.54 13.59 1.80
C PHE A 171 -12.95 14.15 1.93
N GLY A 172 -13.95 13.41 1.44
CA GLY A 172 -15.33 13.84 1.40
C GLY A 172 -16.00 13.94 2.78
N LYS A 173 -17.32 14.12 2.75
CA LYS A 173 -18.16 14.18 3.96
C LYS A 173 -18.06 12.91 4.80
N ASN A 174 -18.34 13.03 6.09
CA ASN A 174 -18.46 11.87 6.97
C ASN A 174 -19.74 11.11 6.66
N HIS A 175 -19.62 9.84 6.30
CA HIS A 175 -20.72 8.91 6.16
C HIS A 175 -20.92 8.20 7.50
N ARG A 176 -22.07 8.41 8.15
CA ARG A 176 -22.38 7.76 9.42
C ARG A 176 -22.69 6.28 9.20
N LEU A 177 -22.25 5.44 10.14
CA LEU A 177 -22.50 4.00 10.16
C LEU A 177 -23.55 3.58 11.20
N ARG A 178 -24.06 4.57 11.96
CA ARG A 178 -25.12 4.45 12.94
C ARG A 178 -26.31 5.27 12.49
#